data_AF-A0A973CGD7-F1
#
_entry.id   AF-A0A973CGD7-F1
#
_cell.length_a   1.000
_cell.length_b   1.000
_cell.length_c   1.000
_cell.angle_alpha   90.00
_cell.angle_beta   90.00
_cell.angle_gamma   90.00
#
_symmetry.space_group_name_H-M   'P 1'
#
loop_
_entity.id
_entity.type
_entity.pdbx_description
1 polymer ?
#
loop_
_entity_poly.entity_id
_entity_poly.type
_entity_poly.pdbx_seq_one_letter_code
_entity_poly.pdbx_strand_id
1 'polypeptide(L)'
;MKLLLRLFLTFFIVGAFAQDGDAHHGKNTRGDRDHATDKRPRRQHPAWMKRSLEKLKQADPELYKKMLELQKSNPENFRKEMRKIMHEGFKQLAWLKKIHDTDPELFKELQALRKEDPALFRSRIRELFAEYHHEMIGQDDEIDNLIKDYKTANEADKAEIKEKLKAKISANFDKKQSSQKVHIKESITKLKELQKTLNKRDKKKAAIIEKILGEMIDKRPDRRRKRGNIGGDRPH
;
A
#
# COMPACT_ATOMS: atom_id res chain seq x y z
N MET A 1 -22.88 -17.06 4.56
CA MET A 1 -21.49 -16.89 5.02
C MET A 1 -21.07 -15.41 4.96
N LYS A 2 -21.55 -14.57 5.89
CA LYS A 2 -21.30 -13.10 5.88
C LYS A 2 -20.52 -12.58 7.11
N LEU A 3 -19.86 -13.48 7.86
CA LEU A 3 -19.26 -13.15 9.17
C LEU A 3 -17.72 -13.04 9.20
N LEU A 4 -17.03 -13.16 8.05
CA LEU A 4 -15.56 -13.10 7.98
C LEU A 4 -14.99 -11.74 7.52
N LEU A 5 -15.84 -10.72 7.33
CA LEU A 5 -15.47 -9.46 6.66
C LEU A 5 -14.68 -8.46 7.53
N ARG A 6 -14.45 -8.72 8.83
CA ARG A 6 -14.06 -7.66 9.80
C ARG A 6 -12.62 -7.64 10.31
N LEU A 7 -11.72 -8.51 9.84
CA LEU A 7 -10.45 -8.74 10.56
C LEU A 7 -9.18 -8.14 9.92
N PHE A 8 -9.22 -7.45 8.78
CA PHE A 8 -7.98 -6.95 8.18
C PHE A 8 -8.14 -5.57 7.51
N LEU A 9 -7.81 -4.50 8.25
CA LEU A 9 -7.04 -3.30 7.83
C LEU A 9 -7.40 -2.06 8.67
N THR A 10 -6.54 -1.67 9.63
CA THR A 10 -6.34 -0.27 10.03
C THR A 10 -4.84 -0.02 10.29
N PHE A 11 -4.04 -0.18 9.23
CA PHE A 11 -2.71 0.42 9.14
C PHE A 11 -2.80 1.50 8.06
N PHE A 12 -2.28 2.71 8.34
CA PHE A 12 -2.38 3.95 7.56
C PHE A 12 -3.64 4.78 7.82
N ILE A 13 -3.63 5.57 8.90
CA ILE A 13 -4.02 7.00 9.04
C ILE A 13 -4.02 7.29 10.55
N VAL A 14 -2.84 7.30 11.17
CA VAL A 14 -2.65 7.91 12.50
C VAL A 14 -1.25 8.54 12.46
N GLY A 15 -1.20 9.83 12.16
CA GLY A 15 0.06 10.54 12.01
C GLY A 15 -0.13 12.00 11.62
N ALA A 16 -1.03 12.69 12.31
CA ALA A 16 -1.06 14.15 12.41
C ALA A 16 -2.21 14.52 13.35
N PHE A 17 -1.93 14.75 14.63
CA PHE A 17 -2.64 15.70 15.51
C PHE A 17 -2.11 15.52 16.94
N ALA A 18 -1.06 16.29 17.27
CA ALA A 18 -0.74 16.80 18.62
C ALA A 18 0.67 17.38 18.59
N GLN A 19 0.80 18.68 18.33
CA GLN A 19 1.88 19.49 18.89
C GLN A 19 1.47 20.96 18.83
N ASP A 20 0.89 21.41 19.94
CA ASP A 20 0.69 22.81 20.24
C ASP A 20 2.04 23.50 20.50
N GLY A 21 2.15 24.72 20.00
CA GLY A 21 2.83 25.85 20.63
C GLY A 21 4.33 25.71 20.92
N ASP A 22 5.16 26.25 20.04
CA ASP A 22 6.08 27.30 20.49
C ASP A 22 6.50 28.23 19.35
N ALA A 23 6.21 29.50 19.58
CA ALA A 23 6.47 30.61 18.68
C ALA A 23 7.94 31.04 18.80
N HIS A 24 8.77 30.60 17.84
CA HIS A 24 10.03 31.28 17.54
C HIS A 24 10.07 31.67 16.06
N HIS A 25 9.57 32.87 15.77
CA HIS A 25 9.86 33.60 14.53
C HIS A 25 11.32 34.07 14.53
N GLY A 26 12.24 33.11 14.34
CA GLY A 26 13.59 33.39 13.87
C GLY A 26 13.53 33.64 12.36
N LYS A 27 13.63 34.91 11.95
CA LYS A 27 13.81 35.31 10.55
C LYS A 27 15.15 34.77 10.05
N ASN A 28 15.17 33.52 9.59
CA ASN A 28 16.28 32.99 8.82
C ASN A 28 16.25 33.66 7.45
N THR A 29 17.06 34.70 7.31
CA THR A 29 17.56 35.20 6.02
C THR A 29 18.23 34.02 5.31
N ARG A 30 17.45 33.30 4.50
CA ARG A 30 17.99 32.40 3.49
C ARG A 30 18.78 33.30 2.53
N GLY A 31 20.08 33.39 2.79
CA GLY A 31 21.03 33.84 1.79
C GLY A 31 20.77 33.05 0.52
N ASP A 32 20.72 33.77 -0.59
CA ASP A 32 20.72 33.26 -1.95
C ASP A 32 21.76 32.15 -2.06
N ARG A 33 21.30 30.90 -1.92
CA ARG A 33 22.07 29.76 -2.39
C ARG A 33 21.84 29.72 -3.87
N ASP A 34 22.79 30.29 -4.59
CA ASP A 34 23.05 30.01 -5.97
C ASP A 34 22.75 28.54 -6.24
N HIS A 35 21.67 28.31 -6.99
CA HIS A 35 21.31 27.01 -7.54
C HIS A 35 22.29 26.66 -8.68
N ALA A 36 23.59 26.72 -8.39
CA ALA A 36 24.67 26.20 -9.21
C ALA A 36 24.51 24.68 -9.24
N THR A 37 23.69 24.24 -10.18
CA THR A 37 23.59 22.90 -10.77
C THR A 37 24.35 21.81 -10.01
N ASP A 38 23.73 21.29 -8.94
CA ASP A 38 24.17 20.03 -8.33
C ASP A 38 23.89 18.92 -9.35
N LYS A 39 24.86 18.71 -10.27
CA LYS A 39 24.88 17.67 -11.30
C LYS A 39 25.13 16.28 -10.69
N ARG A 40 24.57 15.99 -9.51
CA ARG A 40 24.52 14.61 -9.03
C ARG A 40 23.82 13.77 -10.10
N PRO A 41 24.41 12.66 -10.57
CA PRO A 41 23.77 11.80 -11.53
C PRO A 41 22.40 11.41 -10.97
N ARG A 42 21.34 11.76 -11.71
CA ARG A 42 19.95 11.48 -11.34
C ARG A 42 19.88 10.01 -10.91
N ARG A 43 19.68 9.78 -9.61
CA ARG A 43 19.67 8.45 -8.98
C ARG A 43 18.93 7.48 -9.91
N GLN A 44 19.67 6.49 -10.38
CA GLN A 44 19.16 5.38 -11.19
C GLN A 44 17.86 4.85 -10.57
N HIS A 45 16.88 4.58 -11.44
CA HIS A 45 15.54 4.05 -11.16
C HIS A 45 15.11 4.11 -9.69
N PRO A 46 14.29 5.09 -9.29
CA PRO A 46 13.98 5.27 -7.89
C PRO A 46 13.29 4.00 -7.37
N ALA A 47 13.77 3.48 -6.23
CA ALA A 47 13.41 2.16 -5.69
C ALA A 47 11.89 1.91 -5.57
N TRP A 48 11.09 2.98 -5.53
CA TRP A 48 9.64 2.91 -5.60
C TRP A 48 9.13 2.28 -6.90
N MET A 49 9.73 2.54 -8.06
CA MET A 49 9.28 1.99 -9.36
C MET A 49 9.32 0.45 -9.39
N LYS A 50 10.39 -0.15 -8.84
CA LYS A 50 10.52 -1.60 -8.77
C LYS A 50 9.44 -2.22 -7.89
N ARG A 51 9.19 -1.62 -6.72
CA ARG A 51 8.12 -2.05 -5.80
C ARG A 51 6.73 -1.90 -6.43
N SER A 52 6.52 -0.83 -7.19
CA SER A 52 5.26 -0.58 -7.89
C SER A 52 5.00 -1.61 -8.99
N LEU A 53 6.01 -1.92 -9.79
CA LEU A 53 5.93 -2.97 -10.80
C LEU A 53 5.62 -4.35 -10.21
N GLU A 54 6.19 -4.67 -9.05
CA GLU A 54 5.93 -5.93 -8.35
C GLU A 54 4.49 -6.02 -7.83
N LYS A 55 3.96 -4.93 -7.28
CA LYS A 55 2.54 -4.85 -6.89
C LYS A 55 1.62 -4.95 -8.10
N LEU A 56 1.99 -4.30 -9.21
CA LEU A 56 1.23 -4.35 -10.45
C LEU A 56 1.25 -5.75 -11.05
N LYS A 57 2.36 -6.48 -10.98
CA LYS A 57 2.45 -7.89 -11.39
C LYS A 57 1.45 -8.79 -10.64
N GLN A 58 1.20 -8.51 -9.36
CA GLN A 58 0.26 -9.27 -8.54
C GLN A 58 -1.19 -8.88 -8.82
N ALA A 59 -1.47 -7.58 -8.96
CA ALA A 59 -2.84 -7.08 -9.14
C ALA A 59 -3.32 -7.18 -10.60
N ASP A 60 -2.42 -6.99 -11.56
CA ASP A 60 -2.72 -6.90 -12.99
C ASP A 60 -1.49 -7.32 -13.85
N PRO A 61 -1.37 -8.63 -14.14
CA PRO A 61 -0.26 -9.17 -14.93
C PRO A 61 -0.20 -8.64 -16.37
N GLU A 62 -1.32 -8.26 -16.98
CA GLU A 62 -1.37 -7.77 -18.37
C GLU A 62 -0.84 -6.35 -18.46
N LEU A 63 -1.31 -5.46 -17.56
CA LEU A 63 -0.75 -4.11 -17.46
C LEU A 63 0.73 -4.16 -17.09
N TYR A 64 1.17 -5.12 -16.29
CA TYR A 64 2.59 -5.32 -15.98
C TYR A 64 3.42 -5.59 -17.23
N LYS A 65 2.96 -6.49 -18.10
CA LYS A 65 3.64 -6.76 -19.38
C LYS A 65 3.70 -5.50 -20.25
N LYS A 66 2.58 -4.78 -20.39
CA LYS A 66 2.52 -3.52 -21.13
C LYS A 66 3.49 -2.48 -20.58
N MET A 67 3.62 -2.38 -19.25
CA MET A 67 4.56 -1.45 -18.60
C MET A 67 6.02 -1.86 -18.82
N LEU A 68 6.34 -3.16 -18.86
CA LEU A 68 7.69 -3.63 -19.22
C LEU A 68 8.05 -3.32 -20.67
N GLU A 69 7.09 -3.46 -21.60
CA GLU A 69 7.28 -3.09 -23.00
C GLU A 69 7.49 -1.58 -23.15
N LEU A 70 6.66 -0.77 -22.48
CA LEU A 70 6.79 0.68 -22.47
C LEU A 70 8.11 1.14 -21.85
N GLN A 71 8.61 0.44 -20.84
CA GLN A 71 9.91 0.71 -20.24
C GLN A 71 11.07 0.53 -21.24
N LYS A 72 10.96 -0.47 -22.12
CA LYS A 72 11.98 -0.77 -23.14
C LYS A 72 11.89 0.19 -24.34
N SER A 73 10.67 0.53 -24.77
CA SER A 73 10.46 1.34 -25.98
C SER A 73 10.54 2.85 -25.72
N ASN A 74 9.98 3.34 -24.62
CA ASN A 74 9.97 4.77 -24.28
C ASN A 74 10.04 5.01 -22.76
N PRO A 75 11.25 5.18 -22.21
CA PRO A 75 11.46 5.35 -20.77
C PRO A 75 10.77 6.57 -20.16
N GLU A 76 10.58 7.66 -20.90
CA GLU A 76 9.91 8.87 -20.39
C GLU A 76 8.40 8.68 -20.31
N ASN A 77 7.78 8.10 -21.35
CA ASN A 77 6.35 7.75 -21.29
C ASN A 77 6.07 6.70 -20.22
N PHE A 78 6.96 5.73 -20.03
CA PHE A 78 6.88 4.78 -18.91
C PHE A 78 6.81 5.50 -17.56
N ARG A 79 7.67 6.50 -17.32
CA ARG A 79 7.67 7.26 -16.06
C ARG A 79 6.39 8.05 -15.86
N LYS A 80 5.83 8.62 -16.93
CA LYS A 80 4.58 9.39 -16.89
C LYS A 80 3.40 8.47 -16.57
N GLU A 81 3.28 7.35 -17.27
CA GLU A 81 2.22 6.37 -17.04
C GLU A 81 2.34 5.68 -15.67
N MET A 82 3.55 5.30 -15.23
CA MET A 82 3.76 4.81 -13.87
C MET A 82 3.33 5.84 -12.83
N ARG A 83 3.61 7.14 -13.03
CA ARG A 83 3.17 8.19 -12.10
C ARG A 83 1.65 8.28 -12.02
N LYS A 84 0.95 8.24 -13.16
CA LYS A 84 -0.52 8.22 -13.19
C LYS A 84 -1.08 7.01 -12.46
N ILE A 85 -0.59 5.81 -12.77
CA ILE A 85 -1.00 4.57 -12.11
C ILE A 85 -0.72 4.64 -10.59
N MET A 86 0.39 5.23 -10.18
CA MET A 86 0.72 5.38 -8.76
C MET A 86 -0.16 6.41 -8.05
N HIS A 87 -0.55 7.48 -8.74
CA HIS A 87 -1.33 8.55 -8.13
C HIS A 87 -2.82 8.22 -8.09
N GLU A 88 -3.35 7.69 -9.18
CA GLU A 88 -4.78 7.42 -9.37
C GLU A 88 -5.12 5.95 -9.06
N GLY A 89 -4.24 5.03 -9.46
CA GLY A 89 -4.52 3.60 -9.45
C GLY A 89 -4.06 2.87 -8.19
N PHE A 90 -3.15 3.41 -7.37
CA PHE A 90 -2.55 2.58 -6.31
C PHE A 90 -3.52 2.19 -5.18
N LYS A 91 -4.47 3.07 -4.85
CA LYS A 91 -5.58 2.73 -3.94
C LYS A 91 -6.51 1.71 -4.57
N GLN A 92 -6.80 1.84 -5.87
CA GLN A 92 -7.64 0.91 -6.63
C GLN A 92 -6.99 -0.47 -6.75
N LEU A 93 -5.68 -0.55 -7.03
CA LEU A 93 -4.92 -1.80 -7.14
C LEU A 93 -4.80 -2.51 -5.78
N ALA A 94 -4.58 -1.75 -4.70
CA ALA A 94 -4.58 -2.32 -3.35
C ALA A 94 -5.95 -2.90 -2.99
N TRP A 95 -7.03 -2.22 -3.38
CA TRP A 95 -8.39 -2.67 -3.16
C TRP A 95 -8.79 -3.84 -4.08
N LEU A 96 -8.40 -3.83 -5.35
CA LEU A 96 -8.58 -4.98 -6.28
C LEU A 96 -7.85 -6.22 -5.79
N LYS A 97 -6.62 -6.08 -5.27
CA LYS A 97 -5.91 -7.18 -4.62
C LYS A 97 -6.70 -7.69 -3.41
N LYS A 98 -7.31 -6.81 -2.63
CA LYS A 98 -8.17 -7.21 -1.51
C LYS A 98 -9.37 -8.00 -2.00
N ILE A 99 -10.07 -7.55 -3.05
CA ILE A 99 -11.18 -8.29 -3.66
C ILE A 99 -10.71 -9.66 -4.14
N HIS A 100 -9.59 -9.76 -4.85
CA HIS A 100 -9.02 -11.05 -5.26
C HIS A 100 -8.83 -12.00 -4.07
N ASP A 101 -8.35 -11.49 -2.94
CA ASP A 101 -8.07 -12.30 -1.75
C ASP A 101 -9.37 -12.66 -0.97
N THR A 102 -10.45 -11.87 -1.09
CA THR A 102 -11.70 -12.06 -0.32
C THR A 102 -12.87 -12.65 -1.12
N ASP A 103 -13.02 -12.24 -2.37
CA ASP A 103 -14.08 -12.65 -3.30
C ASP A 103 -13.48 -12.84 -4.72
N PRO A 104 -12.93 -14.04 -4.98
CA PRO A 104 -12.30 -14.34 -6.26
C PRO A 104 -13.25 -14.29 -7.46
N GLU A 105 -14.55 -14.54 -7.25
CA GLU A 105 -15.54 -14.54 -8.33
C GLU A 105 -15.87 -13.12 -8.76
N LEU A 106 -16.10 -12.21 -7.80
CA LEU A 106 -16.23 -10.77 -8.10
C LEU A 106 -14.97 -10.23 -8.80
N PHE A 107 -13.79 -10.69 -8.41
CA PHE A 107 -12.55 -10.29 -9.08
C PHE A 107 -12.51 -10.77 -10.55
N LYS A 108 -12.95 -12.00 -10.84
CA LYS A 108 -13.04 -12.50 -12.22
C LYS A 108 -14.04 -11.70 -13.06
N GLU A 109 -15.20 -11.39 -12.49
CA GLU A 109 -16.22 -10.54 -13.13
C GLU A 109 -15.63 -9.17 -13.51
N LEU A 110 -14.93 -8.53 -12.56
CA LEU A 110 -14.26 -7.25 -12.79
C LEU A 110 -13.16 -7.35 -13.87
N GLN A 111 -12.44 -8.47 -13.96
CA GLN A 111 -11.48 -8.68 -15.04
C GLN A 111 -12.16 -8.85 -16.40
N ALA A 112 -13.29 -9.56 -16.48
CA ALA A 112 -14.07 -9.71 -17.70
C ALA A 112 -14.63 -8.36 -18.16
N LEU A 113 -15.30 -7.63 -17.26
CA LEU A 113 -15.81 -6.27 -17.50
C LEU A 113 -14.75 -5.34 -18.05
N ARG A 114 -13.52 -5.43 -17.53
CA ARG A 114 -12.42 -4.59 -18.00
C ARG A 114 -12.03 -4.85 -19.45
N LYS A 115 -12.17 -6.08 -19.93
CA LYS A 115 -11.87 -6.48 -21.31
C LYS A 115 -13.01 -6.15 -22.26
N GLU A 116 -14.24 -6.36 -21.81
CA GLU A 116 -15.45 -6.20 -22.62
C GLU A 116 -15.91 -4.74 -22.69
N ASP A 117 -16.02 -4.06 -21.55
CA ASP A 117 -16.47 -2.67 -21.44
C ASP A 117 -15.66 -1.87 -20.39
N PRO A 118 -14.59 -1.18 -20.82
CA PRO A 118 -13.77 -0.37 -19.93
C PRO A 118 -14.50 0.81 -19.27
N ALA A 119 -15.63 1.27 -19.80
CA ALA A 119 -16.42 2.34 -19.21
C ALA A 119 -17.27 1.81 -18.07
N LEU A 120 -17.97 0.69 -18.31
CA LEU A 120 -18.76 0.00 -17.29
C LEU A 120 -17.88 -0.50 -16.14
N PHE A 121 -16.69 -1.02 -16.45
CA PHE A 121 -15.68 -1.37 -15.44
C PHE A 121 -15.36 -0.20 -14.50
N ARG A 122 -15.15 1.01 -15.04
CA ARG A 122 -14.84 2.18 -14.21
C ARG A 122 -16.03 2.59 -13.34
N SER A 123 -17.26 2.51 -13.86
CA SER A 123 -18.46 2.78 -13.05
C SER A 123 -18.58 1.77 -11.92
N ARG A 124 -18.45 0.48 -12.24
CA ARG A 124 -18.56 -0.60 -11.26
C ARG A 124 -17.51 -0.53 -10.17
N ILE A 125 -16.26 -0.25 -10.55
CA ILE A 125 -15.17 -0.01 -9.60
C ILE A 125 -15.48 1.21 -8.72
N ARG A 126 -16.01 2.29 -9.29
CA ARG A 126 -16.35 3.50 -8.51
C ARG A 126 -17.47 3.24 -7.51
N GLU A 127 -18.52 2.51 -7.88
CA GLU A 127 -19.62 2.11 -7.00
C GLU A 127 -19.12 1.26 -5.83
N LEU A 128 -18.43 0.15 -6.14
CA LEU A 128 -17.91 -0.76 -5.13
C LEU A 128 -16.84 -0.09 -4.24
N PHE A 129 -16.03 0.81 -4.81
CA PHE A 129 -15.07 1.58 -4.02
C PHE A 129 -15.78 2.62 -3.14
N ALA A 130 -16.90 3.21 -3.58
CA ALA A 130 -17.71 4.11 -2.77
C ALA A 130 -18.36 3.37 -1.60
N GLU A 131 -18.94 2.19 -1.83
CA GLU A 131 -19.45 1.30 -0.78
C GLU A 131 -18.35 0.95 0.24
N TYR A 132 -17.17 0.56 -0.27
CA TYR A 132 -16.01 0.25 0.57
C TYR A 132 -15.53 1.47 1.38
N HIS A 133 -15.48 2.64 0.74
CA HIS A 133 -15.03 3.88 1.39
C HIS A 133 -16.04 4.34 2.44
N HIS A 134 -17.35 4.17 2.19
CA HIS A 134 -18.42 4.42 3.15
C HIS A 134 -18.26 3.52 4.38
N GLU A 135 -18.05 2.23 4.18
CA GLU A 135 -17.85 1.27 5.27
C GLU A 135 -16.56 1.54 6.08
N MET A 136 -15.49 1.99 5.42
CA MET A 136 -14.17 2.15 6.04
C MET A 136 -13.93 3.53 6.66
N ILE A 137 -14.42 4.61 6.04
CA ILE A 137 -14.21 5.98 6.52
C ILE A 137 -15.36 6.44 7.42
N GLY A 138 -16.51 5.76 7.34
CA GLY A 138 -17.63 6.03 8.24
C GLY A 138 -18.09 7.48 8.09
N GLN A 139 -18.25 7.93 6.83
CA GLN A 139 -19.18 9.02 6.59
C GLN A 139 -20.57 8.42 6.82
N ASP A 140 -21.03 8.57 8.04
CA ASP A 140 -22.39 8.22 8.40
C ASP A 140 -23.26 9.30 7.79
N ASP A 141 -23.85 9.01 6.62
CA ASP A 141 -24.71 9.97 5.90
C ASP A 141 -25.83 10.51 6.81
N GLU A 142 -26.23 9.75 7.82
CA GLU A 142 -27.17 10.19 8.85
C GLU A 142 -26.59 11.30 9.74
N ILE A 143 -25.30 11.26 10.10
CA ILE A 143 -24.64 12.36 10.81
C ILE A 143 -24.59 13.62 9.93
N ASP A 144 -24.23 13.47 8.65
CA ASP A 144 -24.17 14.60 7.73
C ASP A 144 -25.56 15.21 7.49
N ASN A 145 -26.61 14.37 7.40
CA ASN A 145 -27.99 14.82 7.29
C ASN A 145 -28.46 15.52 8.57
N LEU A 146 -28.20 14.94 9.76
CA LEU A 146 -28.52 15.58 11.03
C LEU A 146 -27.80 16.93 11.20
N ILE A 147 -26.57 17.08 10.70
CA ILE A 147 -25.85 18.36 10.71
C ILE A 147 -26.54 19.37 9.78
N LYS A 148 -27.05 18.95 8.61
CA LYS A 148 -27.81 19.82 7.71
C LYS A 148 -29.12 20.25 8.37
N ASP A 149 -29.87 19.30 8.93
CA ASP A 149 -31.14 19.55 9.61
C ASP A 149 -30.95 20.52 10.79
N TYR A 150 -29.89 20.34 11.57
CA TYR A 150 -29.54 21.24 12.68
C TYR A 150 -29.35 22.71 12.25
N LYS A 151 -28.78 22.93 11.05
CA LYS A 151 -28.51 24.28 10.55
C LYS A 151 -29.79 25.02 10.12
N THR A 152 -30.81 24.29 9.72
CA THR A 152 -32.09 24.85 9.23
C THR A 152 -33.21 24.79 10.27
N ALA A 153 -33.02 24.06 11.37
CA ALA A 153 -34.00 23.87 12.43
C ALA A 153 -34.21 25.12 13.31
N ASN A 154 -35.38 25.18 13.96
CA ASN A 154 -35.68 26.15 15.02
C ASN A 154 -34.98 25.76 16.35
N GLU A 155 -35.00 26.63 17.36
CA GLU A 155 -34.29 26.38 18.63
C GLU A 155 -34.80 25.16 19.41
N ALA A 156 -36.08 24.82 19.30
CA ALA A 156 -36.65 23.64 19.96
C ALA A 156 -36.13 22.34 19.32
N ASP A 157 -36.18 22.25 17.99
CA ASP A 157 -35.76 21.08 17.21
C ASP A 157 -34.23 20.90 17.26
N LYS A 158 -33.47 21.99 17.35
CA LYS A 158 -32.00 21.94 17.51
C LYS A 158 -31.57 21.16 18.74
N ALA A 159 -32.27 21.28 19.87
CA ALA A 159 -31.93 20.55 21.08
C ALA A 159 -32.08 19.03 20.87
N GLU A 160 -33.16 18.60 20.23
CA GLU A 160 -33.40 17.19 19.91
C GLU A 160 -32.38 16.66 18.89
N ILE A 161 -32.11 17.40 17.82
CA ILE A 161 -31.13 17.03 16.79
C ILE A 161 -29.72 16.91 17.41
N LYS A 162 -29.38 17.78 18.37
CA LYS A 162 -28.09 17.74 19.09
C LYS A 162 -27.91 16.47 19.90
N GLU A 163 -28.94 16.01 20.62
CA GLU A 163 -28.88 14.75 21.37
C GLU A 163 -28.79 13.54 20.42
N LYS A 164 -29.53 13.55 19.30
CA LYS A 164 -29.41 12.53 18.24
C LYS A 164 -27.98 12.47 17.66
N LEU A 165 -27.39 13.62 17.35
CA LEU A 165 -26.01 13.72 16.88
C LEU A 165 -25.02 13.15 17.89
N LYS A 166 -25.17 13.52 19.18
CA LYS A 166 -24.30 13.04 20.25
C LYS A 166 -24.36 11.52 20.38
N ALA A 167 -25.55 10.94 20.37
CA ALA A 167 -25.75 9.49 20.42
C ALA A 167 -25.08 8.78 19.23
N LYS A 168 -25.28 9.29 18.01
CA LYS A 168 -24.69 8.72 16.78
C LYS A 168 -23.16 8.82 16.77
N ILE A 169 -22.61 9.97 17.14
CA ILE A 169 -21.15 10.17 17.25
C ILE A 169 -20.57 9.21 18.30
N SER A 170 -21.21 9.05 19.45
CA SER A 170 -20.76 8.12 20.50
C SER A 170 -20.77 6.67 19.99
N ALA A 171 -21.85 6.23 19.36
CA ALA A 171 -21.93 4.89 18.80
C ALA A 171 -20.84 4.62 17.73
N ASN A 172 -20.57 5.60 16.86
CA ASN A 172 -19.49 5.50 15.88
C ASN A 172 -18.10 5.47 16.53
N PHE A 173 -17.91 6.23 17.61
CA PHE A 173 -16.68 6.18 18.40
C PHE A 173 -16.48 4.79 19.00
N ASP A 174 -17.49 4.20 19.64
CA ASP A 174 -17.41 2.87 20.25
C ASP A 174 -17.18 1.76 19.21
N LYS A 175 -17.81 1.88 18.03
CA LYS A 175 -17.55 0.98 16.89
C LYS A 175 -16.10 1.07 16.41
N LYS A 176 -15.55 2.27 16.30
CA LYS A 176 -14.14 2.48 15.92
C LYS A 176 -13.21 1.94 17.00
N GLN A 177 -13.50 2.20 18.28
CA GLN A 177 -12.69 1.75 19.40
C GLN A 177 -12.67 0.21 19.51
N SER A 178 -13.82 -0.45 19.36
CA SER A 178 -13.90 -1.92 19.35
C SER A 178 -13.14 -2.53 18.16
N SER A 179 -13.27 -1.95 16.97
CA SER A 179 -12.49 -2.37 15.79
C SER A 179 -10.99 -2.24 16.02
N GLN A 180 -10.54 -1.14 16.63
CA GLN A 180 -9.13 -0.94 17.00
C GLN A 180 -8.67 -1.95 18.06
N LYS A 181 -9.49 -2.27 19.06
CA LYS A 181 -9.19 -3.30 20.08
C LYS A 181 -8.96 -4.68 19.44
N VAL A 182 -9.80 -5.04 18.46
CA VAL A 182 -9.62 -6.29 17.68
C VAL A 182 -8.29 -6.25 16.94
N HIS A 183 -7.99 -5.17 16.23
CA HIS A 183 -6.74 -5.03 15.48
C HIS A 183 -5.48 -5.09 16.38
N ILE A 184 -5.55 -4.49 17.57
CA ILE A 184 -4.47 -4.58 18.58
C ILE A 184 -4.26 -6.04 18.99
N LYS A 185 -5.34 -6.78 19.26
CA LYS A 185 -5.26 -8.19 19.64
C LYS A 185 -4.60 -9.05 18.56
N GLU A 186 -4.96 -8.82 17.29
CA GLU A 186 -4.33 -9.52 16.16
C GLU A 186 -2.85 -9.18 16.01
N SER A 187 -2.51 -7.89 16.15
CA SER A 187 -1.12 -7.43 16.08
C SER A 187 -0.27 -8.06 17.19
N ILE A 188 -0.80 -8.18 18.40
CA ILE A 188 -0.16 -8.89 19.51
C ILE A 188 0.07 -10.37 19.16
N THR A 189 -0.91 -11.04 18.56
CA THR A 189 -0.76 -12.44 18.13
C THR A 189 0.35 -12.60 17.09
N LYS A 190 0.38 -11.74 16.07
CA LYS A 190 1.46 -11.73 15.05
C LYS A 190 2.83 -11.47 15.66
N LEU A 191 2.93 -10.53 16.61
CA LEU A 191 4.17 -10.27 17.33
C LEU A 191 4.66 -11.51 18.09
N LYS A 192 3.75 -12.23 18.76
CA LYS A 192 4.09 -13.50 19.45
C LYS A 192 4.60 -14.57 18.48
N GLU A 193 4.01 -14.69 17.29
CA GLU A 193 4.45 -15.63 16.25
C GLU A 193 5.84 -15.28 15.70
N LEU A 194 6.08 -13.99 15.44
CA LEU A 194 7.39 -13.49 15.01
C LEU A 194 8.44 -13.75 16.09
N GLN A 195 8.11 -13.50 17.36
CA GLN A 195 9.00 -13.79 18.48
C GLN A 195 9.34 -15.29 18.57
N LYS A 196 8.37 -16.18 18.39
CA LYS A 196 8.61 -17.64 18.32
C LYS A 196 9.55 -17.99 17.17
N THR A 197 9.39 -17.33 16.02
CA THR A 197 10.24 -17.55 14.84
C THR A 197 11.68 -17.09 15.07
N LEU A 198 11.87 -15.93 15.70
CA LEU A 198 13.19 -15.45 16.10
C LEU A 198 13.86 -16.40 17.09
N ASN A 199 13.16 -16.81 18.15
CA ASN A 199 13.69 -17.75 19.13
C ASN A 199 14.10 -19.09 18.50
N LYS A 200 13.33 -19.59 17.51
CA LYS A 200 13.71 -20.80 16.74
C LYS A 200 14.99 -20.58 15.92
N ARG A 201 15.16 -19.39 15.34
CA ARG A 201 16.37 -19.03 14.57
C ARG A 201 17.58 -18.88 15.49
N ASP A 202 17.43 -18.28 16.65
CA ASP A 202 18.49 -18.12 17.64
C ASP A 202 18.98 -19.48 18.15
N LYS A 203 18.07 -20.41 18.44
CA LYS A 203 18.43 -21.80 18.78
C LYS A 203 19.21 -22.51 17.67
N LYS A 204 18.97 -22.14 16.40
CA LYS A 204 19.67 -22.68 15.22
C LYS A 204 20.89 -21.86 14.81
N LYS A 205 21.23 -20.79 15.53
CA LYS A 205 22.27 -19.83 15.12
C LYS A 205 23.62 -20.50 14.89
N ALA A 206 24.07 -21.34 15.82
CA ALA A 206 25.34 -22.06 15.71
C ALA A 206 25.41 -22.94 14.46
N ALA A 207 24.40 -23.81 14.25
CA ALA A 207 24.33 -24.67 13.07
C ALA A 207 24.25 -23.89 11.74
N ILE A 208 23.56 -22.74 11.72
CA ILE A 208 23.54 -21.85 10.56
C ILE A 208 24.95 -21.28 10.29
N ILE A 209 25.65 -20.83 11.34
CA ILE A 209 27.01 -20.31 11.22
C ILE A 209 27.96 -21.38 10.71
N GLU A 210 27.95 -22.60 11.28
CA GLU A 210 28.78 -23.71 10.84
C GLU A 210 28.52 -24.07 9.38
N LYS A 211 27.24 -24.13 8.97
CA LYS A 211 26.88 -24.37 7.58
C LYS A 211 27.46 -23.30 6.64
N ILE A 212 27.30 -22.01 6.99
CA ILE A 212 27.82 -20.90 6.19
C ILE A 212 29.36 -20.96 6.15
N LEU A 213 30.01 -21.25 7.28
CA LEU A 213 31.45 -21.39 7.39
C LEU A 213 31.97 -22.51 6.49
N GLY A 214 31.33 -23.69 6.52
CA GLY A 214 31.65 -24.81 5.63
C GLY A 214 31.50 -24.43 4.16
N GLU A 215 30.37 -23.81 3.77
CA GLU A 215 30.18 -23.32 2.40
C GLU A 215 31.22 -22.25 1.96
N MET A 216 31.78 -21.48 2.90
CA MET A 216 32.81 -20.48 2.60
C MET A 216 34.20 -21.09 2.48
N ILE A 217 34.55 -22.06 3.33
CA ILE A 217 35.84 -22.76 3.32
C ILE A 217 35.89 -23.76 2.15
N ASP A 218 34.82 -24.52 1.92
CA ASP A 218 34.72 -25.54 0.87
C ASP A 218 34.48 -24.96 -0.52
N LYS A 219 34.15 -23.66 -0.63
CA LYS A 219 34.35 -22.90 -1.87
C LYS A 219 35.85 -22.72 -2.11
N ARG A 220 36.50 -23.83 -2.49
CA ARG A 220 37.82 -23.84 -3.11
C ARG A 220 37.88 -22.74 -4.17
N PRO A 221 38.93 -21.91 -4.20
CA PRO A 221 39.19 -20.99 -5.30
C PRO A 221 39.60 -21.78 -6.55
N ASP A 222 38.68 -22.52 -7.16
CA ASP A 222 38.95 -23.24 -8.42
C ASP A 222 37.84 -23.12 -9.45
N ARG A 223 37.27 -21.91 -9.57
CA ARG A 223 36.52 -21.49 -10.77
C ARG A 223 37.38 -20.68 -11.75
N ARG A 224 38.70 -20.58 -11.55
CA ARG A 224 39.63 -19.90 -12.47
C ARG A 224 40.33 -20.82 -13.49
N ARG A 225 40.19 -22.16 -13.41
CA ARG A 225 40.88 -23.09 -14.33
C ARG A 225 40.00 -23.82 -15.36
N LYS A 226 38.85 -23.28 -15.74
CA LYS A 226 38.09 -23.73 -16.94
C LYS A 226 37.85 -22.60 -17.96
N ARG A 227 38.87 -21.75 -18.17
CA ARG A 227 39.02 -20.94 -19.39
C ARG A 227 40.30 -21.31 -20.15
N GLY A 228 40.77 -22.54 -20.02
CA GLY A 228 41.75 -23.13 -20.91
C GLY A 228 41.03 -23.99 -21.94
N ASN A 229 41.33 -23.77 -23.22
CA ASN A 229 40.94 -24.59 -24.37
C ASN A 229 39.52 -24.42 -24.96
N ILE A 230 39.26 -23.23 -25.54
CA ILE A 230 38.52 -23.14 -26.81
C ILE A 230 39.50 -22.59 -27.84
N GLY A 231 40.53 -23.38 -28.13
CA GLY A 231 41.47 -23.17 -29.23
C GLY A 231 41.60 -24.53 -29.89
N GLY A 232 40.94 -24.69 -31.04
CA GLY A 232 40.90 -25.96 -31.75
C GLY A 232 39.80 -25.91 -32.80
N ASP A 233 40.25 -25.85 -34.06
CA ASP A 233 39.51 -26.10 -35.29
C ASP A 233 38.61 -24.99 -35.84
N ARG A 234 39.25 -24.05 -36.53
CA ARG A 234 38.69 -23.50 -37.77
C ARG A 234 39.25 -24.32 -38.93
N PRO A 235 38.43 -25.01 -39.74
CA PRO A 235 38.88 -25.55 -41.02
C PRO A 235 39.10 -24.41 -42.01
N HIS A 236 40.17 -24.54 -42.80
CA HIS A 236 40.49 -23.70 -43.96
C HIS A 236 39.51 -23.94 -45.11
#